data_AF-A0A1Q3P3W6-F1
#
_entry.id   AF-A0A1Q3P3W6-F1
#
_cell.length_a   1.000
_cell.length_b   1.000
_cell.length_c   1.000
_cell.angle_alpha   90.00
_cell.angle_beta   90.00
_cell.angle_gamma   90.00
#
_symmetry.space_group_name_H-M   'P 1'
#
loop_
_entity.id
_entity.type
_entity.pdbx_description
1 polymer ?
#
loop_
_entity_poly.entity_id
_entity_poly.type
_entity_poly.pdbx_seq_one_letter_code
_entity_poly.pdbx_strand_id
1 'polypeptide(L)'
;MTLNIEDMLIYRDGLILALNKPAGIPVHKGSGPITPLETYFDSIQFGLPDTPKLAHRLDKDTSGCLILGRNKRGLRDMGNLFENNQVQKEYIAIVEGRVDQDNFRIIAKIAPLSNHKSRWWVKICEETGKEAITDVEVIKRFENHTFVRLKPHTGRTHQLRIHMQHIGHSIIGDKIYGKSGSYLMLHCQKMAFKLYKNKDPLIIEAPIPSHFTEFEATL
;
A
#
# COMPACT_ATOMS: atom_id res chain seq x y z
N MET A 1 0.69 7.66 -24.35
CA MET A 1 -0.63 7.73 -23.68
C MET A 1 -0.50 8.67 -22.51
N THR A 2 -1.24 9.77 -22.50
CA THR A 2 -1.35 10.65 -21.33
C THR A 2 -2.13 9.89 -20.27
N LEU A 3 -1.58 9.78 -19.06
CA LEU A 3 -2.28 9.16 -17.94
C LEU A 3 -3.56 9.95 -17.64
N ASN A 4 -4.72 9.31 -17.71
CA ASN A 4 -5.97 9.88 -17.24
C ASN A 4 -6.24 9.41 -15.81
N ILE A 5 -6.08 10.30 -14.84
CA ILE A 5 -6.23 9.95 -13.42
C ILE A 5 -7.70 9.71 -13.04
N GLU A 6 -8.66 10.22 -13.82
CA GLU A 6 -10.09 9.98 -13.56
C GLU A 6 -10.45 8.49 -13.71
N ASP A 7 -9.79 7.77 -14.63
CA ASP A 7 -9.99 6.33 -14.82
C ASP A 7 -9.55 5.50 -13.60
N MET A 8 -8.76 6.10 -12.71
CA MET A 8 -8.34 5.47 -11.46
C MET A 8 -9.36 5.69 -10.33
N LEU A 9 -10.37 6.54 -10.49
CA LEU A 9 -11.30 6.89 -9.43
C LEU A 9 -12.20 5.69 -9.07
N ILE A 10 -12.05 5.19 -7.84
CA ILE A 10 -12.86 4.08 -7.31
C ILE A 10 -13.89 4.55 -6.27
N TYR A 11 -13.72 5.75 -5.71
CA TYR A 11 -14.69 6.33 -4.78
C TYR A 11 -14.62 7.87 -4.78
N ARG A 12 -15.77 8.52 -4.63
CA ARG A 12 -15.88 9.98 -4.51
C ARG A 12 -17.06 10.36 -3.62
N ASP A 13 -16.79 11.16 -2.59
CA ASP A 13 -17.82 11.87 -1.82
C ASP A 13 -17.41 13.30 -1.49
N GLY A 14 -18.16 14.03 -0.67
CA GLY A 14 -17.86 15.43 -0.36
C GLY A 14 -16.56 15.70 0.42
N LEU A 15 -15.94 14.70 1.05
CA LEU A 15 -14.72 14.86 1.85
C LEU A 15 -13.49 14.19 1.23
N ILE A 16 -13.65 13.05 0.56
CA ILE A 16 -12.52 12.24 0.08
C ILE A 16 -12.70 11.74 -1.36
N LEU A 17 -11.58 11.43 -1.99
CA LEU A 17 -11.49 10.57 -3.17
C LEU A 17 -10.71 9.32 -2.81
N ALA A 18 -10.98 8.21 -3.50
CA ALA A 18 -10.08 7.09 -3.53
C ALA A 18 -9.72 6.73 -4.97
N LEU A 19 -8.44 6.44 -5.19
CA LEU A 19 -7.89 6.00 -6.46
C LEU A 19 -7.41 4.55 -6.38
N ASN A 20 -7.59 3.78 -7.46
CA ASN A 20 -6.85 2.56 -7.72
C ASN A 20 -5.51 2.94 -8.37
N LYS A 21 -4.50 3.15 -7.52
CA LYS A 21 -3.15 3.52 -7.96
C LYS A 21 -2.50 2.34 -8.70
N PRO A 22 -2.00 2.51 -9.94
CA PRO A 22 -1.21 1.47 -10.61
C PRO A 22 0.19 1.32 -9.99
N ALA A 23 0.78 0.14 -10.15
CA ALA A 23 2.19 -0.08 -9.80
C ALA A 23 3.12 0.73 -10.72
N GLY A 24 4.28 1.14 -10.20
CA GLY A 24 5.33 1.82 -10.96
C GLY A 24 5.25 3.35 -10.99
N ILE A 25 4.15 3.95 -10.52
CA ILE A 25 3.95 5.40 -10.50
C ILE A 25 4.09 5.94 -9.06
N PRO A 26 4.97 6.92 -8.79
CA PRO A 26 5.09 7.51 -7.46
C PRO A 26 3.89 8.41 -7.16
N VAL A 27 3.49 8.50 -5.88
CA VAL A 27 2.37 9.38 -5.48
C VAL A 27 2.79 10.84 -5.29
N HIS A 28 4.05 11.08 -4.91
CA HIS A 28 4.62 12.40 -4.63
C HIS A 28 5.99 12.53 -5.30
N LYS A 29 6.43 13.77 -5.57
CA LYS A 29 7.73 14.06 -6.18
C LYS A 29 8.87 13.40 -5.40
N GLY A 30 9.67 12.62 -6.12
CA GLY A 30 10.90 12.00 -5.64
C GLY A 30 12.09 12.36 -6.53
N SER A 31 13.20 11.64 -6.39
CA SER A 31 14.41 11.82 -7.21
C SER A 31 14.37 11.13 -8.57
N GLY A 32 13.28 10.40 -8.88
CA GLY A 32 13.15 9.64 -10.12
C GLY A 32 12.57 10.44 -11.29
N PRO A 33 12.71 9.93 -12.53
CA PRO A 33 12.26 10.62 -13.75
C PRO A 33 10.75 10.49 -14.01
N ILE A 34 10.03 9.64 -13.26
CA ILE A 34 8.61 9.36 -13.47
C ILE A 34 7.77 10.47 -12.85
N THR A 35 6.87 11.06 -13.64
CA THR A 35 5.89 12.05 -13.18
C THR A 35 5.00 11.45 -12.08
N PRO A 36 4.91 12.08 -10.89
CA PRO A 36 4.09 11.58 -9.80
C PRO A 36 2.60 11.84 -10.02
N LEU A 37 1.74 11.03 -9.38
CA LEU A 37 0.29 11.17 -9.52
C LEU A 37 -0.24 12.54 -9.06
N GLU A 38 0.37 13.15 -8.05
CA GLU A 38 -0.05 14.46 -7.55
C GLU A 38 -0.03 15.57 -8.60
N THR A 39 0.78 15.42 -9.66
CA THR A 39 0.81 16.37 -10.79
C THR A 39 -0.52 16.44 -11.53
N TYR A 40 -1.37 15.42 -11.40
CA TYR A 40 -2.66 15.34 -12.06
C TYR A 40 -3.84 15.64 -11.12
N PHE A 41 -3.61 15.99 -9.84
CA PHE A 41 -4.72 16.15 -8.89
C PHE A 41 -5.64 17.34 -9.20
N ASP A 42 -5.14 18.36 -9.91
CA ASP A 42 -5.98 19.48 -10.36
C ASP A 42 -7.09 19.02 -11.31
N SER A 43 -6.89 17.94 -12.08
CA SER A 43 -7.94 17.45 -12.99
C SER A 43 -9.07 16.72 -12.27
N ILE A 44 -8.93 16.37 -10.99
CA ILE A 44 -9.93 15.63 -10.19
C ILE A 44 -10.53 16.46 -9.06
N GLN A 45 -10.57 17.78 -9.21
CA GLN A 45 -11.27 18.69 -8.29
C GLN A 45 -12.79 18.43 -8.26
N PHE A 46 -13.36 18.07 -9.41
CA PHE A 46 -14.80 17.87 -9.60
C PHE A 46 -15.63 19.05 -9.05
N GLY A 47 -15.27 20.26 -9.47
CA GLY A 47 -15.99 21.50 -9.13
C GLY A 47 -15.67 22.10 -7.76
N LEU A 48 -14.74 21.53 -7.00
CA LEU A 48 -14.26 22.14 -5.74
C LEU A 48 -13.09 23.10 -6.00
N PRO A 49 -12.95 24.18 -5.20
CA PRO A 49 -11.89 25.17 -5.39
C PRO A 49 -10.51 24.65 -4.99
N ASP A 50 -10.45 23.73 -4.02
CA ASP A 50 -9.20 23.18 -3.51
C ASP A 50 -8.80 21.93 -4.33
N THR A 51 -7.53 21.87 -4.73
CA THR A 51 -6.92 20.63 -5.25
C THR A 51 -6.91 19.54 -4.17
N PRO A 52 -7.36 18.30 -4.48
CA PRO A 52 -7.23 17.17 -3.57
C PRO A 52 -5.78 16.95 -3.12
N LYS A 53 -5.59 16.47 -1.89
CA LYS A 53 -4.26 16.21 -1.31
C LYS A 53 -4.14 14.80 -0.75
N LEU A 54 -2.93 14.25 -0.78
CA LEU A 54 -2.62 12.92 -0.23
C LEU A 54 -2.98 12.84 1.26
N ALA A 55 -3.89 11.94 1.63
CA ALA A 55 -4.14 11.62 3.04
C ALA A 55 -3.10 10.63 3.61
N HIS A 56 -2.56 9.79 2.73
CA HIS A 56 -1.43 8.91 3.01
C HIS A 56 -0.63 8.69 1.73
N ARG A 57 0.43 7.88 1.83
CA ARG A 57 1.25 7.49 0.68
C ARG A 57 1.20 5.98 0.48
N LEU A 58 1.41 5.56 -0.76
CA LEU A 58 1.80 4.22 -1.15
C LEU A 58 3.17 4.28 -1.81
N ASP A 59 3.97 3.23 -1.65
CA ASP A 59 5.25 3.10 -2.36
C ASP A 59 5.02 3.14 -3.88
N LYS A 60 6.03 3.58 -4.63
CA LYS A 60 5.98 3.70 -6.09
C LYS A 60 5.49 2.42 -6.76
N ASP A 61 6.04 1.28 -6.37
CA ASP A 61 5.77 -0.02 -6.99
C ASP A 61 4.56 -0.74 -6.38
N THR A 62 4.03 -0.27 -5.24
CA THR A 62 2.80 -0.82 -4.63
C THR A 62 1.57 -0.26 -5.34
N SER A 63 0.62 -1.12 -5.69
CA SER A 63 -0.66 -0.73 -6.32
C SER A 63 -1.82 -0.70 -5.32
N GLY A 64 -2.99 -0.20 -5.74
CA GLY A 64 -4.25 -0.30 -4.99
C GLY A 64 -4.73 1.00 -4.35
N CYS A 65 -5.50 0.88 -3.26
CA CYS A 65 -6.23 1.97 -2.64
C CYS A 65 -5.33 3.14 -2.21
N LEU A 66 -5.56 4.32 -2.80
CA LEU A 66 -4.94 5.58 -2.41
C LEU A 66 -6.02 6.61 -2.05
N ILE A 67 -6.07 7.04 -0.80
CA ILE A 67 -7.06 8.02 -0.32
C ILE A 67 -6.51 9.45 -0.41
N LEU A 68 -7.34 10.35 -0.95
CA LEU A 68 -7.09 11.79 -1.02
C LEU A 68 -8.14 12.55 -0.21
N GLY A 69 -7.74 13.59 0.50
CA GLY A 69 -8.66 14.58 1.04
C GLY A 69 -9.06 15.58 -0.05
N ARG A 70 -10.36 15.71 -0.35
CA ARG A 70 -10.89 16.66 -1.36
C ARG A 70 -10.84 18.11 -0.89
N ASN A 71 -10.83 18.32 0.41
CA ASN A 71 -10.79 19.63 1.03
C ASN A 71 -10.04 19.53 2.37
N LYS A 72 -9.79 20.69 3.00
CA LYS A 72 -9.07 20.78 4.28
C LYS A 72 -9.66 19.90 5.38
N ARG A 73 -11.00 19.78 5.43
CA ARG A 73 -11.69 18.94 6.42
C ARG A 73 -11.42 17.46 6.16
N GLY A 74 -11.66 16.98 4.95
CA GLY A 74 -11.42 15.58 4.59
C GLY A 74 -9.97 15.17 4.77
N LEU A 75 -9.02 16.05 4.42
CA LEU A 75 -7.60 15.81 4.64
C LEU A 75 -7.25 15.66 6.12
N ARG A 76 -7.71 16.59 6.97
CA ARG A 76 -7.46 16.54 8.41
C ARG A 76 -8.12 15.31 9.05
N ASP A 77 -9.38 15.05 8.72
CA ASP A 77 -10.13 13.95 9.30
C ASP A 77 -9.50 12.60 8.93
N MET A 78 -9.05 12.42 7.67
CA MET A 78 -8.28 11.24 7.27
C MET A 78 -6.88 11.18 7.88
N GLY A 79 -6.18 12.31 7.98
CA GLY A 79 -4.87 12.38 8.64
C GLY A 79 -4.94 11.86 10.08
N ASN A 80 -5.94 12.32 10.84
CA ASN A 80 -6.21 11.83 12.19
C ASN A 80 -6.46 10.32 12.23
N LEU A 81 -7.24 9.77 11.29
CA LEU A 81 -7.51 8.33 11.23
C LEU A 81 -6.22 7.52 10.97
N PHE A 82 -5.35 7.99 10.07
CA PHE A 82 -4.07 7.32 9.78
C PHE A 82 -3.09 7.43 10.96
N GLU A 83 -2.96 8.61 11.57
CA GLU A 83 -2.07 8.85 12.71
C GLU A 83 -2.44 7.99 13.93
N ASN A 84 -3.75 7.75 14.13
CA ASN A 84 -4.26 6.95 15.24
C ASN A 84 -4.45 5.46 14.88
N ASN A 85 -3.94 4.99 13.73
CA ASN A 85 -4.11 3.60 13.23
C ASN A 85 -5.58 3.13 13.18
N GLN A 86 -6.51 4.04 12.90
CA GLN A 86 -7.95 3.76 12.79
C GLN A 86 -8.40 3.37 11.37
N VAL A 87 -7.45 3.25 10.44
CA VAL A 87 -7.68 2.74 9.10
C VAL A 87 -7.23 1.28 9.06
N GLN A 88 -8.19 0.37 8.96
CA GLN A 88 -7.92 -1.04 8.71
C GLN A 88 -7.50 -1.19 7.25
N LYS A 89 -6.34 -1.80 7.01
CA LYS A 89 -5.78 -2.00 5.68
C LYS A 89 -5.62 -3.48 5.43
N GLU A 90 -5.98 -3.90 4.23
CA GLU A 90 -5.77 -5.25 3.75
C GLU A 90 -5.03 -5.19 2.43
N TYR A 91 -3.93 -5.93 2.38
CA TYR A 91 -3.09 -6.08 1.21
C TYR A 91 -3.15 -7.53 0.76
N ILE A 92 -2.91 -7.73 -0.53
CA ILE A 92 -2.64 -9.04 -1.09
C ILE A 92 -1.23 -9.03 -1.69
N ALA A 93 -0.55 -10.16 -1.59
CA ALA A 93 0.80 -10.31 -2.09
C ALA A 93 1.07 -11.74 -2.58
N ILE A 94 1.92 -11.86 -3.59
CA ILE A 94 2.47 -13.16 -4.01
C ILE A 94 3.92 -13.22 -3.52
N VAL A 95 4.24 -14.27 -2.77
CA VAL A 95 5.55 -14.46 -2.12
C VAL A 95 6.25 -15.71 -2.59
N GLU A 96 7.58 -15.71 -2.48
CA GLU A 96 8.44 -16.87 -2.75
C GLU A 96 8.21 -18.00 -1.75
N GLY A 97 8.26 -19.23 -2.25
CA GLY A 97 8.17 -20.44 -1.47
C GLY A 97 6.75 -20.75 -1.00
N ARG A 98 6.65 -21.87 -0.28
CA ARG A 98 5.40 -22.35 0.32
C ARG A 98 5.35 -21.92 1.78
N VAL A 99 4.36 -21.09 2.14
CA VAL A 99 4.12 -20.70 3.54
C VAL A 99 3.29 -21.79 4.21
N ASP A 100 3.82 -22.44 5.24
CA ASP A 100 3.18 -23.63 5.82
C ASP A 100 1.94 -23.30 6.66
N GLN A 101 1.99 -22.26 7.49
CA GLN A 101 0.88 -21.90 8.38
C GLN A 101 -0.20 -21.10 7.65
N ASP A 102 -1.47 -21.46 7.83
CA ASP A 102 -2.61 -20.76 7.19
C ASP A 102 -2.80 -19.34 7.72
N ASN A 103 -2.62 -19.14 9.04
CA ASN A 103 -2.82 -17.86 9.70
C ASN A 103 -1.76 -17.67 10.78
N PHE A 104 -1.07 -16.54 10.77
CA PHE A 104 -0.07 -16.22 11.79
C PHE A 104 0.20 -14.72 11.85
N ARG A 105 0.92 -14.29 12.89
CA ARG A 105 1.30 -12.89 13.13
C ARG A 105 2.81 -12.74 13.10
N ILE A 106 3.29 -11.78 12.33
CA ILE A 106 4.68 -11.36 12.32
C ILE A 106 4.81 -10.13 13.24
N ILE A 107 5.63 -10.26 14.28
CA ILE A 107 6.00 -9.17 15.19
C ILE A 107 7.50 -8.98 15.10
N ALA A 108 7.95 -7.82 14.64
CA ALA A 108 9.36 -7.50 14.53
C ALA A 108 9.59 -6.00 14.68
N LYS A 109 10.76 -5.59 15.19
CA LYS A 109 11.11 -4.17 15.28
C LYS A 109 11.84 -3.71 14.02
N ILE A 110 11.35 -2.64 13.39
CA ILE A 110 11.89 -2.08 12.15
C ILE A 110 12.66 -0.80 12.43
N ALA A 111 13.92 -0.74 12.02
CA ALA A 111 14.78 0.43 12.08
C ALA A 111 15.24 0.86 10.67
N PRO A 112 15.56 2.14 10.45
CA PRO A 112 16.32 2.56 9.26
C PRO A 112 17.63 1.78 9.13
N LEU A 113 18.01 1.41 7.90
CA LEU A 113 19.29 0.75 7.64
C LEU A 113 20.47 1.73 7.77
N SER A 114 20.25 3.00 7.41
CA SER A 114 21.24 4.08 7.48
C SER A 114 20.56 5.38 7.89
N ASN A 115 21.31 6.25 8.56
CA ASN A 115 20.88 7.62 8.87
C ASN A 115 20.90 8.55 7.64
N HIS A 116 21.38 8.08 6.49
CA HIS A 116 21.31 8.84 5.25
C HIS A 116 19.86 8.95 4.75
N LYS A 117 19.29 10.16 4.85
CA LYS A 117 17.91 10.51 4.45
C LYS A 117 17.56 10.16 2.99
N SER A 118 18.54 9.92 2.12
CA SER A 118 18.32 9.58 0.71
C SER A 118 17.95 8.11 0.47
N ARG A 119 18.10 7.22 1.46
CA ARG A 119 17.80 5.78 1.31
C ARG A 119 16.72 5.37 2.30
N TRP A 120 15.51 5.13 1.81
CA TRP A 120 14.37 4.64 2.59
C TRP A 120 14.46 3.15 2.94
N TRP A 121 15.67 2.60 3.02
CA TRP A 121 15.90 1.19 3.30
C TRP A 121 15.80 0.97 4.81
N VAL A 122 15.11 -0.10 5.20
CA VAL A 122 14.94 -0.51 6.60
C VAL A 122 15.53 -1.90 6.84
N LYS A 123 15.79 -2.22 8.11
CA LYS A 123 16.23 -3.52 8.63
C LYS A 123 15.40 -3.94 9.84
N ILE A 124 15.38 -5.23 10.14
CA ILE A 124 14.91 -5.74 11.44
C ILE A 124 16.01 -5.46 12.48
N CYS A 125 15.65 -4.83 13.60
CA CYS A 125 16.59 -4.47 14.66
C CYS A 125 15.88 -4.34 16.00
N GLU A 126 16.18 -5.24 16.94
CA GLU A 126 15.51 -5.28 18.25
C GLU A 126 15.88 -4.14 19.19
N GLU A 127 17.08 -3.59 19.04
CA GLU A 127 17.61 -2.54 19.92
C GLU A 127 17.05 -1.15 19.60
N THR A 128 16.97 -0.82 18.30
CA THR A 128 16.66 0.54 17.83
C THR A 128 15.39 0.63 16.99
N GLY A 129 14.83 -0.51 16.62
CA GLY A 129 13.64 -0.57 15.78
C GLY A 129 12.38 -0.20 16.55
N LYS A 130 11.38 0.25 15.80
CA LYS A 130 10.02 0.45 16.31
C LYS A 130 9.21 -0.80 16.02
N GLU A 131 8.39 -1.21 16.99
CA GLU A 131 7.50 -2.34 16.82
C GLU A 131 6.63 -2.19 15.57
N ALA A 132 6.53 -3.29 14.84
CA ALA A 132 5.70 -3.46 13.67
C ALA A 132 4.99 -4.81 13.74
N ILE A 133 3.69 -4.80 13.43
CA ILE A 133 2.83 -5.98 13.54
C ILE A 133 2.04 -6.14 12.24
N THR A 134 2.08 -7.35 11.68
CA THR A 134 1.34 -7.74 10.47
C THR A 134 0.73 -9.12 10.67
N ASP A 135 -0.59 -9.22 10.48
CA ASP A 135 -1.24 -10.53 10.35
C ASP A 135 -1.15 -11.02 8.91
N VAL A 136 -0.90 -12.31 8.77
CA VAL A 136 -0.77 -13.02 7.49
C VAL A 136 -1.81 -14.13 7.44
N GLU A 137 -2.50 -14.22 6.32
CA GLU A 137 -3.47 -15.27 6.01
C GLU A 137 -3.14 -15.83 4.61
N VAL A 138 -2.95 -17.14 4.48
CA VAL A 138 -2.71 -17.78 3.19
C VAL A 138 -4.02 -17.88 2.42
N ILE A 139 -4.05 -17.31 1.21
CA ILE A 139 -5.19 -17.38 0.29
C ILE A 139 -5.08 -18.65 -0.55
N LYS A 140 -3.89 -18.90 -1.13
CA LYS A 140 -3.66 -20.02 -2.06
C LYS A 140 -2.17 -20.39 -2.07
N ARG A 141 -1.87 -21.68 -2.16
CA ARG A 141 -0.51 -22.21 -2.29
C ARG A 141 -0.29 -22.76 -3.69
N PHE A 142 0.87 -22.48 -4.25
CA PHE A 142 1.40 -23.08 -5.47
C PHE A 142 2.62 -23.95 -5.11
N GLU A 143 3.33 -24.48 -6.11
CA GLU A 143 4.51 -25.31 -5.88
C GLU A 143 5.62 -24.52 -5.17
N ASN A 144 6.02 -23.37 -5.75
CA ASN A 144 7.13 -22.54 -5.28
C ASN A 144 6.72 -21.12 -4.87
N HIS A 145 5.41 -20.89 -4.70
CA HIS A 145 4.86 -19.57 -4.39
C HIS A 145 3.64 -19.67 -3.49
N THR A 146 3.34 -18.58 -2.78
CA THR A 146 2.12 -18.48 -1.98
C THR A 146 1.44 -17.13 -2.22
N PHE A 147 0.13 -17.17 -2.45
CA PHE A 147 -0.72 -15.98 -2.44
C PHE A 147 -1.20 -15.75 -1.01
N VAL A 148 -0.87 -14.60 -0.44
CA VAL A 148 -1.19 -14.23 0.95
C VAL A 148 -1.96 -12.92 1.02
N ARG A 149 -2.78 -12.81 2.07
CA ARG A 149 -3.37 -11.59 2.55
C ARG A 149 -2.54 -11.08 3.73
N LEU A 150 -2.29 -9.78 3.76
CA LEU A 150 -1.49 -9.10 4.78
C LEU A 150 -2.31 -7.96 5.40
N LYS A 151 -2.48 -7.98 6.72
CA LYS A 151 -3.22 -6.95 7.49
C LYS A 151 -2.24 -6.27 8.46
N PRO A 152 -1.62 -5.14 8.07
CA PRO A 152 -0.69 -4.42 8.94
C PRO A 152 -1.44 -3.61 10.00
N HIS A 153 -1.14 -3.84 11.26
CA HIS A 153 -1.65 -3.08 12.42
C HIS A 153 -0.87 -1.78 12.65
N THR A 154 0.35 -1.72 12.12
CA THR A 154 1.22 -0.55 12.13
C THR A 154 1.49 -0.05 10.71
N GLY A 155 2.21 1.07 10.55
CA GLY A 155 2.51 1.67 9.24
C GLY A 155 3.97 2.04 9.07
N ARG A 156 4.91 1.13 9.34
CA ARG A 156 6.35 1.41 9.16
C ARG A 156 6.76 1.36 7.68
N THR A 157 7.79 2.11 7.32
CA THR A 157 8.37 2.10 5.96
C THR A 157 8.70 0.67 5.53
N HIS A 158 8.23 0.26 4.36
CA HIS A 158 8.41 -1.09 3.79
C HIS A 158 8.00 -2.25 4.71
N GLN A 159 7.12 -2.03 5.71
CA GLN A 159 6.80 -3.03 6.73
C GLN A 159 6.44 -4.40 6.17
N LEU A 160 5.48 -4.47 5.25
CA LEU A 160 5.02 -5.73 4.67
C LEU A 160 6.15 -6.45 3.93
N ARG A 161 6.93 -5.69 3.17
CA ARG A 161 8.04 -6.19 2.35
C ARG A 161 9.14 -6.81 3.22
N ILE A 162 9.58 -6.09 4.25
CA ILE A 162 10.63 -6.60 5.15
C ILE A 162 10.11 -7.70 6.08
N HIS A 163 8.84 -7.67 6.51
CA HIS A 163 8.26 -8.76 7.30
C HIS A 163 8.26 -10.08 6.53
N MET A 164 7.81 -10.06 5.28
CA MET A 164 7.78 -11.24 4.44
C MET A 164 9.19 -11.77 4.13
N GLN A 165 10.14 -10.87 3.86
CA GLN A 165 11.56 -11.25 3.75
C GLN A 165 12.14 -11.82 5.05
N HIS A 166 11.78 -11.25 6.20
CA HIS A 166 12.29 -11.67 7.51
C HIS A 166 11.93 -13.12 7.85
N ILE A 167 10.76 -13.59 7.42
CA ILE A 167 10.32 -14.98 7.60
C ILE A 167 10.74 -15.91 6.44
N GLY A 168 11.56 -15.44 5.50
CA GLY A 168 12.08 -16.25 4.40
C GLY A 168 11.19 -16.32 3.15
N HIS A 169 10.11 -15.54 3.09
CA HIS A 169 9.13 -15.55 1.99
C HIS A 169 9.02 -14.17 1.34
N SER A 170 10.07 -13.71 0.67
CA SER A 170 10.08 -12.37 0.05
C SER A 170 8.96 -12.19 -0.98
N ILE A 171 8.44 -10.96 -1.08
CA ILE A 171 7.43 -10.60 -2.09
C ILE A 171 8.06 -10.61 -3.48
N ILE A 172 7.38 -11.20 -4.46
CA ILE A 172 7.83 -11.27 -5.85
C ILE A 172 7.97 -9.86 -6.45
N GLY A 173 9.08 -9.64 -7.17
CA GLY A 173 9.40 -8.36 -7.81
C GLY A 173 9.86 -7.27 -6.85
N ASP A 174 10.12 -7.61 -5.58
CA ASP A 174 10.73 -6.68 -4.63
C ASP A 174 12.22 -6.46 -4.93
N LYS A 175 12.52 -5.32 -5.54
CA LYS A 175 13.89 -4.91 -5.93
C LYS A 175 14.83 -4.61 -4.75
N ILE A 176 14.34 -4.59 -3.51
CA ILE A 176 15.14 -4.29 -2.32
C ILE A 176 15.32 -5.55 -1.46
N TYR A 177 14.25 -6.31 -1.24
CA TYR A 177 14.21 -7.41 -0.27
C TYR A 177 14.00 -8.80 -0.90
N GLY A 178 13.78 -8.88 -2.21
CA GLY A 178 13.47 -10.14 -2.91
C GLY A 178 14.31 -10.35 -4.16
N LYS A 179 13.91 -11.34 -4.97
CA LYS A 179 14.52 -11.64 -6.27
C LYS A 179 13.79 -10.95 -7.41
N SER A 180 14.35 -11.10 -8.61
CA SER A 180 13.90 -10.48 -9.85
C SER A 180 12.44 -10.80 -10.20
N GLY A 181 11.71 -9.77 -10.61
CA GLY A 181 10.35 -9.83 -11.14
C GLY A 181 10.02 -8.47 -11.77
N SER A 182 9.10 -8.46 -12.75
CA SER A 182 8.78 -7.23 -13.50
C SER A 182 8.05 -6.20 -12.64
N TYR A 183 7.10 -6.66 -11.82
CA TYR A 183 6.28 -5.83 -10.93
C TYR A 183 6.33 -6.35 -9.51
N LEU A 184 6.28 -5.44 -8.54
CA LEU A 184 6.10 -5.79 -7.13
C LEU A 184 4.70 -6.37 -6.94
N MET A 185 4.61 -7.64 -6.55
CA MET A 185 3.35 -8.32 -6.24
C MET A 185 2.85 -7.93 -4.85
N LEU A 186 2.60 -6.63 -4.64
CA LEU A 186 1.98 -6.07 -3.43
C LEU A 186 0.91 -5.07 -3.83
N HIS A 187 -0.32 -5.33 -3.39
CA HIS A 187 -1.49 -4.54 -3.73
C HIS A 187 -2.31 -4.21 -2.48
N CYS A 188 -2.57 -2.93 -2.25
CA CYS A 188 -3.49 -2.46 -1.21
C CYS A 188 -4.93 -2.68 -1.68
N GLN A 189 -5.44 -3.89 -1.49
CA GLN A 189 -6.74 -4.28 -2.00
C GLN A 189 -7.87 -3.51 -1.33
N LYS A 190 -7.81 -3.32 0.00
CA LYS A 190 -8.96 -2.80 0.75
C LYS A 190 -8.54 -1.91 1.92
N MET A 191 -9.33 -0.86 2.14
CA MET A 191 -9.27 -0.02 3.33
C MET A 191 -10.66 0.16 3.93
N ALA A 192 -10.75 0.02 5.25
CA ALA A 192 -11.98 0.26 6.01
C ALA A 192 -11.75 1.29 7.12
N PHE A 193 -12.61 2.30 7.20
CA PHE A 193 -12.48 3.38 8.18
C PHE A 193 -13.79 4.13 8.45
N LYS A 194 -13.97 4.62 9.69
CA LYS A 194 -15.15 5.38 10.10
C LYS A 194 -14.92 6.89 9.93
N LEU A 195 -15.20 7.41 8.74
CA LEU A 195 -15.05 8.85 8.46
C LEU A 195 -16.20 9.69 9.03
N TYR A 196 -17.42 9.16 9.03
CA TYR A 196 -18.62 9.87 9.46
C TYR A 196 -19.17 9.24 10.74
N LYS A 197 -19.32 10.05 11.81
CA LYS A 197 -19.80 9.57 13.11
C LYS A 197 -21.14 8.81 13.02
N ASN A 198 -22.06 9.29 12.19
CA ASN A 198 -23.43 8.78 12.08
C ASN A 198 -23.67 7.85 10.87
N LYS A 199 -22.63 7.41 10.15
CA LYS A 199 -22.76 6.46 9.04
C LYS A 199 -21.89 5.25 9.27
N ASP A 200 -22.19 4.12 8.65
CA ASP A 200 -21.33 2.95 8.71
C ASP A 200 -19.90 3.23 8.21
N PRO A 201 -18.90 2.43 8.63
CA PRO A 201 -17.55 2.54 8.08
C PRO A 201 -17.56 2.49 6.56
N LEU A 202 -16.77 3.37 5.94
CA LEU A 202 -16.52 3.29 4.51
C LEU A 202 -15.61 2.11 4.24
N ILE A 203 -15.93 1.37 3.19
CA ILE A 203 -15.11 0.28 2.65
C ILE A 203 -14.70 0.69 1.24
N ILE A 204 -13.41 0.88 1.04
CA ILE A 204 -12.81 1.18 -0.25
C ILE A 204 -12.08 -0.07 -0.72
N GLU A 205 -12.38 -0.54 -1.92
CA GLU A 205 -11.79 -1.74 -2.50
C GLU A 205 -11.30 -1.45 -3.92
N ALA A 206 -10.02 -1.77 -4.16
CA ALA A 206 -9.41 -1.69 -5.48
C ALA A 206 -9.45 -3.09 -6.13
N PRO A 207 -9.77 -3.17 -7.44
CA PRO A 207 -9.75 -4.45 -8.14
C PRO A 207 -8.32 -5.01 -8.21
N ILE A 208 -8.22 -6.34 -8.16
CA ILE A 208 -6.95 -7.04 -8.33
C ILE A 208 -6.36 -6.64 -9.70
N PRO A 209 -5.12 -6.13 -9.75
CA PRO A 209 -4.54 -5.62 -10.98
C PRO A 209 -4.12 -6.78 -11.91
N SER A 210 -4.12 -6.55 -13.22
CA SER A 210 -3.91 -7.63 -14.21
C SER A 210 -2.58 -8.36 -14.05
N HIS A 211 -1.51 -7.67 -13.65
CA HIS A 211 -0.20 -8.30 -13.42
C HIS A 211 -0.22 -9.37 -12.31
N PHE A 212 -1.17 -9.34 -11.37
CA PHE A 212 -1.36 -10.43 -10.41
C PHE A 212 -1.98 -11.64 -11.09
N THR A 213 -3.06 -11.46 -11.85
CA THR A 213 -3.74 -12.56 -12.54
C THR A 213 -2.89 -13.17 -13.64
N GLU A 214 -2.13 -12.34 -14.36
CA GLU A 214 -1.17 -12.77 -15.39
C GLU A 214 -0.05 -13.59 -14.75
N PHE A 215 0.50 -13.15 -13.62
CA PHE A 215 1.55 -13.90 -12.92
C PHE A 215 1.01 -15.21 -12.33
N GLU A 216 -0.15 -15.18 -11.68
CA GLU A 216 -0.79 -16.38 -11.14
C GLU A 216 -1.04 -17.43 -12.23
N ALA A 217 -1.41 -17.02 -13.45
CA ALA A 217 -1.59 -17.94 -14.58
C ALA A 217 -0.29 -18.63 -15.06
N THR A 218 0.88 -18.17 -14.61
CA THR A 218 2.19 -18.78 -14.91
C THR A 218 2.70 -19.72 -13.81
N LEU A 219 1.97 -19.83 -12.69
CA LEU A 219 2.32 -20.65 -11.52
C LEU A 219 1.68 -22.03 -11.57
#